data_AF-A0A9D4F7L1-F1
#
_entry.id   AF-A0A9D4F7L1-F1
#
_cell.length_a   1.000
_cell.length_b   1.000
_cell.length_c   1.000
_cell.angle_alpha   90.00
_cell.angle_beta   90.00
_cell.angle_gamma   90.00
#
_symmetry.space_group_name_H-M   'P 1'
#
loop_
_entity.id
_entity.type
_entity.pdbx_description
1 polymer ?
#
loop_
_entity_poly.entity_id
_entity_poly.type
_entity_poly.pdbx_seq_one_letter_code
_entity_poly.pdbx_strand_id
1 'polypeptide(L)' 'MRYTIVVAMFLLLAISGSDAGPGCACLAVWDPVCGVDGKTYSNEGCLRCAGVALKHTGECSRYG' A
#
# COMPACT_ATOMS: atom_id res chain seq x y z
N MET A 1 -25.85 15.88 -22.70
CA MET A 1 -25.99 16.94 -21.67
C MET A 1 -26.02 16.41 -20.24
N ARG A 2 -26.61 15.24 -19.96
CA ARG A 2 -26.55 14.62 -18.61
C ARG A 2 -25.39 13.64 -18.43
N TYR A 3 -24.99 12.92 -19.49
CA TYR A 3 -23.86 11.99 -19.45
C TYR A 3 -22.50 12.67 -19.24
N THR A 4 -22.30 13.89 -19.76
CA THR A 4 -21.04 14.63 -19.63
C THR A 4 -20.73 15.02 -18.18
N ILE A 5 -21.75 15.39 -17.40
CA ILE A 5 -21.62 15.71 -15.96
C ILE A 5 -21.31 14.44 -15.16
N VAL A 6 -21.97 13.32 -15.51
CA VAL A 6 -21.73 12.02 -14.85
C VAL A 6 -20.31 11.54 -15.11
N VAL A 7 -19.83 11.55 -16.36
CA VAL A 7 -18.45 11.18 -16.71
C VAL A 7 -17.42 12.12 -16.08
N ALA A 8 -17.68 13.44 -16.05
CA ALA A 8 -16.81 14.41 -15.38
C ALA A 8 -16.80 14.26 -13.86
N MET A 9 -17.93 13.93 -13.24
CA MET A 9 -18.02 13.59 -11.82
C MET A 9 -17.32 12.27 -11.51
N PHE A 10 -17.41 11.25 -12.37
CA PHE A 10 -16.64 10.01 -12.21
C PHE A 10 -15.12 10.22 -12.40
N LEU A 11 -14.71 11.13 -13.29
CA LEU A 11 -13.30 11.55 -13.43
C LEU A 11 -12.80 12.32 -12.19
N LEU A 12 -13.67 13.08 -11.53
CA LEU A 12 -13.37 13.78 -10.27
C LEU A 12 -13.52 12.90 -9.01
N LEU A 13 -14.19 11.75 -9.11
CA LEU A 13 -14.27 10.76 -8.03
C LEU A 13 -13.11 9.75 -8.09
N ALA A 14 -12.28 9.79 -9.13
CA ALA A 14 -11.08 8.96 -9.24
C ALA A 14 -9.83 9.56 -8.54
N ILE A 15 -9.94 10.71 -7.86
CA ILE A 15 -8.86 11.32 -7.07
C ILE A 15 -8.93 10.94 -5.58
N SER A 16 -9.08 9.65 -5.29
CA SER A 16 -8.73 9.12 -3.97
C SER A 16 -7.86 7.87 -4.11
N GLY A 17 -6.76 8.01 -4.83
CA GLY A 17 -5.57 7.21 -4.56
C GLY A 17 -4.91 7.76 -3.29
N SER A 18 -5.34 7.28 -2.12
CA SER A 18 -4.62 7.56 -0.86
C SER A 18 -3.56 6.49 -0.67
N ASP A 19 -2.50 6.61 -1.48
CA ASP A 19 -1.21 5.99 -1.21
C ASP A 19 -0.66 6.62 0.08
N ALA A 20 -0.54 5.79 1.14
CA ALA A 20 0.16 6.05 2.40
C ALA A 20 -0.02 7.47 3.02
N GLY A 21 -1.22 7.78 3.52
CA GLY A 21 -1.48 8.97 4.36
C GLY A 21 -1.26 8.73 5.86
N PRO A 22 -1.07 9.80 6.68
CA PRO A 22 -0.85 9.69 8.11
C PRO A 22 -2.12 9.17 8.79
N GLY A 23 -2.06 7.93 9.27
CA GLY A 23 -3.23 7.17 9.73
C GLY A 23 -3.31 5.74 9.18
N CYS A 24 -2.27 5.26 8.49
CA CYS A 24 -2.24 3.89 8.01
C CYS A 24 -2.23 2.88 9.17
N ALA A 25 -3.39 2.28 9.43
CA ALA A 25 -3.51 1.15 10.33
C ALA A 25 -3.16 -0.12 9.55
N CYS A 26 -2.25 -0.93 10.07
CA CYS A 26 -2.01 -2.25 9.52
C CYS A 26 -2.49 -3.32 10.51
N LEU A 27 -3.14 -4.36 9.98
CA LEU A 27 -3.54 -5.50 10.78
C LEU A 27 -2.27 -6.27 11.19
N ALA A 28 -2.19 -6.67 12.45
CA ALA A 28 -1.09 -7.47 12.98
C ALA A 28 -1.20 -8.95 12.55
N VAL A 29 -1.40 -9.20 11.25
CA VAL A 29 -1.36 -10.53 10.64
C VAL A 29 0.08 -10.82 10.26
N TRP A 30 0.54 -12.03 10.58
CA TRP A 30 1.89 -12.49 10.27
C TRP A 30 1.92 -13.21 8.92
N ASP A 31 2.30 -12.47 7.89
CA ASP A 31 2.59 -12.90 6.51
C ASP A 31 3.80 -12.10 6.01
N PRO A 32 5.01 -12.40 6.52
CA PRO A 32 6.12 -11.45 6.50
C PRO A 32 6.62 -11.15 5.10
N VAL A 33 7.06 -9.90 4.90
CA VAL A 33 7.68 -9.43 3.66
C VAL A 33 8.94 -8.61 3.94
N CYS A 34 9.88 -8.61 3.01
CA CYS A 34 11.11 -7.83 3.12
C CYS A 34 11.02 -6.55 2.29
N GLY A 35 11.27 -5.41 2.92
CA GLY A 35 11.35 -4.11 2.26
C GLY A 35 12.70 -3.87 1.59
N VAL A 36 12.73 -2.95 0.63
CA VAL A 36 13.99 -2.47 0.01
C VAL A 36 14.92 -1.76 1.00
N ASP A 37 14.37 -1.31 2.13
CA ASP A 37 15.10 -0.74 3.26
C ASP A 37 15.73 -1.80 4.18
N GLY A 38 15.57 -3.08 3.87
CA GLY A 38 16.13 -4.20 4.61
C GLY A 38 15.36 -4.56 5.88
N LYS A 39 14.16 -4.02 6.10
CA LYS A 39 13.31 -4.36 7.25
C LYS A 39 12.26 -5.40 6.87
N THR A 40 12.01 -6.34 7.79
CA THR A 40 10.85 -7.23 7.71
C THR A 40 9.61 -6.49 8.20
N TYR A 41 8.55 -6.53 7.39
CA TYR A 41 7.21 -6.05 7.74
C TYR A 41 6.28 -7.24 7.95
N SER A 42 5.37 -7.15 8.92
CA SER A 42 4.47 -8.25 9.27
C SER A 42 3.59 -8.71 8.11
N ASN A 43 3.26 -7.81 7.18
CA ASN A 43 2.57 -8.09 5.92
C ASN A 43 2.78 -6.95 4.92
N GLU A 44 2.40 -7.18 3.66
CA GLU A 44 2.48 -6.20 2.58
C GLU A 44 1.69 -4.91 2.90
N GLY A 45 0.57 -5.03 3.63
CA GLY A 45 -0.19 -3.88 4.11
C GLY A 45 0.64 -2.97 5.01
N CYS A 46 1.33 -3.54 6.01
CA CYS A 46 2.25 -2.79 6.88
C CYS A 46 3.43 -2.18 6.09
N LEU A 47 3.95 -2.87 5.08
CA LEU A 47 5.02 -2.37 4.20
C LEU A 47 4.56 -1.16 3.37
N ARG A 48 3.37 -1.26 2.75
CA ARG A 48 2.74 -0.15 2.03
C ARG A 48 2.41 1.01 2.95
N CYS A 49 1.93 0.74 4.16
CA CYS A 49 1.71 1.76 5.19
C CYS A 49 2.97 2.53 5.54
N ALA A 50 4.11 1.85 5.58
CA ALA A 50 5.40 2.48 5.81
C ALA A 50 5.95 3.21 4.58
N GLY A 51 5.27 3.15 3.43
CA GLY A 51 5.73 3.74 2.18
C GLY A 51 7.00 3.07 1.63
N VAL A 52 7.24 1.82 2.00
CA VAL A 52 8.44 1.07 1.58
C VAL A 52 8.08 0.15 0.42
N ALA A 53 8.95 0.07 -0.59
CA ALA A 53 8.77 -0.86 -1.70
C ALA A 53 9.12 -2.30 -1.28
N LEU A 54 8.40 -3.27 -1.83
CA LEU A 54 8.66 -4.69 -1.61
C LEU A 54 9.96 -5.11 -2.30
N LYS A 55 10.86 -5.76 -1.55
CA LYS A 55 12.06 -6.42 -2.09
C LYS A 55 11.76 -7.87 -2.46
N HIS A 56 11.24 -8.65 -1.51
CA HIS A 56 10.79 -10.03 -1.72
C HIS A 56 9.79 -10.45 -0.64
N THR A 57 9.05 -11.53 -0.88
CA THR A 57 8.19 -12.18 0.12
C THR A 57 9.04 -12.92 1.17
N GLY A 58 8.53 -13.05 2.39
CA GLY A 58 9.27 -13.60 3.53
C GLY A 58 10.15 -12.58 4.24
N GLU A 59 10.72 -12.98 5.38
CA GLU A 59 11.58 -12.13 6.21
C GLU A 59 12.93 -11.83 5.51
N CYS A 60 13.50 -10.64 5.74
CA CYS A 60 14.79 -10.26 5.13
C CYS A 60 15.96 -11.17 5.53
N SER A 61 15.97 -11.68 6.77
CA SER A 61 17.08 -12.51 7.28
C SER A 61 17.04 -13.96 6.80
N ARG A 62 15.92 -14.43 6.26
CA ARG A 62 15.74 -15.84 5.92
C ARG A 62 16.15 -16.17 4.47
N TYR A 63 16.29 -15.15 3.63
CA TYR A 63 16.55 -15.30 2.18
C TYR A 63 17.58 -14.28 1.64
N GLY A 64 18.43 -13.74 2.52
CA GLY A 64 19.47 -12.76 2.18
C GLY A 64 20.50 -13.28 1.20
#